data_AF-A0A523U9G6-F1
#
_entry.id   AF-A0A523U9G6-F1
#
_cell.length_a   1.000
_cell.length_b   1.000
_cell.length_c   1.000
_cell.angle_alpha   90.00
_cell.angle_beta   90.00
_cell.angle_gamma   90.00
#
_symmetry.space_group_name_H-M   'P 1'
#
loop_
_entity.id
_entity.type
_entity.pdbx_description
1 polymer ?
#
loop_
_entity_poly.entity_id
_entity_poly.type
_entity_poly.pdbx_seq_one_letter_code
_entity_poly.pdbx_strand_id
1 'polypeptide(L)'
;MDEERRVVWFEDVGKEDISLVGAKGANLGEMTKAHIPVPPGFILTAQSYFYFFEKSNLSGEIRTLVSSLDPNDSGELQRVASKIKEAINSSPMPKEIAQEIGEAYRKMGAGLVAVRSSATTDYPELTEKLVEWGITSVSVIPDDIERTRELIARVEGRLARPSLWRRS
;
A
#
# COMPACT_ATOMS: atom_id res chain seq x y z
N MET A 1 -3.24 -26.03 1.26
CA MET A 1 -1.80 -26.05 1.57
C MET A 1 -1.17 -24.83 0.90
N ASP A 2 -1.15 -23.68 1.60
CA ASP A 2 -0.15 -22.63 1.38
C ASP A 2 -0.19 -21.58 2.52
N GLU A 3 -0.42 -22.03 3.75
CA GLU A 3 -0.56 -21.19 4.95
C GLU A 3 0.75 -20.52 5.41
N GLU A 4 1.82 -20.56 4.61
CA GLU A 4 3.17 -20.15 5.01
C GLU A 4 3.81 -19.06 4.14
N ARG A 5 3.20 -18.63 3.03
CA ARG A 5 3.83 -17.65 2.13
C ARG A 5 3.66 -16.22 2.64
N ARG A 6 4.62 -15.77 3.44
CA ARG A 6 4.73 -14.40 3.96
C ARG A 6 5.32 -13.42 2.94
N VAL A 7 6.20 -13.91 2.06
CA VAL A 7 6.78 -13.18 0.93
C VAL A 7 6.52 -13.93 -0.38
N VAL A 8 6.06 -13.23 -1.41
CA VAL A 8 5.80 -13.80 -2.75
C VAL A 8 6.38 -12.91 -3.84
N TRP A 9 6.86 -13.50 -4.93
CA TRP A 9 7.42 -12.75 -6.06
C TRP A 9 6.32 -12.30 -7.03
N PHE A 10 6.56 -11.22 -7.77
CA PHE A 10 5.62 -10.79 -8.81
C PHE A 10 5.36 -11.91 -9.84
N GLU A 11 6.39 -12.68 -10.19
CA GLU A 11 6.27 -13.81 -11.14
C GLU A 11 5.35 -14.93 -10.64
N ASP A 12 5.13 -15.04 -9.34
CA ASP A 12 4.36 -16.13 -8.72
C ASP A 12 2.87 -15.81 -8.54
N VAL A 13 2.46 -14.54 -8.64
CA VAL A 13 1.09 -14.11 -8.30
C VAL A 13 0.33 -13.52 -9.49
N GLY A 14 -0.99 -13.47 -9.39
CA GLY A 14 -1.86 -12.86 -10.40
C GLY A 14 -3.21 -12.44 -9.83
N LYS A 15 -4.19 -12.21 -10.72
CA LYS A 15 -5.54 -11.77 -10.36
C LYS A 15 -6.28 -12.71 -9.39
N GLU A 16 -5.94 -14.00 -9.40
CA GLU A 16 -6.54 -14.99 -8.50
C GLU A 16 -6.03 -14.85 -7.05
N ASP A 17 -4.91 -14.14 -6.85
CA ASP A 17 -4.23 -13.97 -5.57
C ASP A 17 -4.54 -12.61 -4.91
N ILE A 18 -5.57 -11.88 -5.38
CA ILE A 18 -5.93 -10.55 -4.85
C ILE A 18 -6.15 -10.58 -3.32
N SER A 19 -6.73 -11.65 -2.79
CA SER A 19 -6.93 -11.82 -1.35
C SER A 19 -5.62 -11.94 -0.56
N LEU A 20 -4.55 -12.42 -1.21
CA LEU A 20 -3.23 -12.62 -0.62
C LEU A 20 -2.35 -11.38 -0.75
N VAL A 21 -2.34 -10.72 -1.90
CA VAL A 21 -1.38 -9.64 -2.23
C VAL A 21 -1.99 -8.26 -2.46
N GLY A 22 -3.32 -8.16 -2.41
CA GLY A 22 -4.06 -6.96 -2.79
C GLY A 22 -4.04 -6.72 -4.30
N ALA A 23 -4.90 -5.82 -4.77
CA ALA A 23 -5.11 -5.60 -6.20
C ALA A 23 -3.86 -5.06 -6.94
N LYS A 24 -3.07 -4.19 -6.30
CA LYS A 24 -1.83 -3.67 -6.91
C LYS A 24 -0.78 -4.76 -7.08
N GLY A 25 -0.60 -5.58 -6.05
CA GLY A 25 0.30 -6.74 -6.09
C GLY A 25 -0.09 -7.74 -7.17
N ALA A 26 -1.39 -8.07 -7.24
CA ALA A 26 -1.94 -8.94 -8.28
C ALA A 26 -1.71 -8.38 -9.70
N ASN A 27 -1.97 -7.09 -9.92
CA ASN A 27 -1.73 -6.44 -11.22
C ASN A 27 -0.25 -6.44 -11.61
N LEU A 28 0.68 -6.18 -10.67
CA LEU A 28 2.12 -6.28 -10.95
C LEU A 28 2.51 -7.69 -11.35
N GLY A 29 1.88 -8.71 -10.76
CA GLY A 29 2.07 -10.10 -11.16
C GLY A 29 1.55 -10.40 -12.56
N GLU A 30 0.34 -9.93 -12.90
CA GLU A 30 -0.22 -10.05 -14.26
C GLU A 30 0.70 -9.37 -15.31
N MET A 31 1.19 -8.16 -15.02
CA MET A 31 2.11 -7.44 -15.92
C MET A 31 3.43 -8.20 -16.10
N THR A 32 3.98 -8.75 -15.02
CA THR A 32 5.20 -9.55 -15.05
C THR A 32 5.02 -10.80 -15.91
N LYS A 33 3.91 -11.52 -15.73
CA LYS A 33 3.55 -12.71 -16.53
C LYS A 33 3.29 -12.37 -18.00
N ALA A 34 2.75 -11.18 -18.27
CA ALA A 34 2.55 -10.65 -19.62
C ALA A 34 3.84 -10.13 -20.29
N HIS A 35 5.01 -10.32 -19.65
CA HIS A 35 6.32 -9.87 -20.15
C HIS A 35 6.40 -8.35 -20.39
N ILE A 36 5.54 -7.58 -19.69
CA ILE A 36 5.66 -6.13 -19.63
C ILE A 36 6.88 -5.81 -18.75
N PRO A 37 7.74 -4.84 -19.11
CA PRO A 37 8.93 -4.51 -18.34
C PRO A 37 8.54 -3.93 -16.97
N VAL A 38 8.46 -4.80 -15.97
CA VAL A 38 8.27 -4.47 -14.55
C VAL A 38 9.61 -4.73 -13.85
N PRO A 39 10.13 -3.78 -13.04
CA PRO A 39 11.31 -4.04 -12.22
C PRO A 39 11.10 -5.25 -11.31
N PRO A 40 12.13 -6.07 -11.05
CA PRO A 40 11.99 -7.21 -10.15
C PRO A 40 11.53 -6.75 -8.77
N GLY A 41 10.69 -7.55 -8.13
CA GLY A 41 10.13 -7.21 -6.83
C GLY A 41 9.36 -8.35 -6.20
N PHE A 42 9.07 -8.18 -4.92
CA PHE A 42 8.30 -9.10 -4.10
C PHE A 42 7.26 -8.34 -3.30
N ILE A 43 6.29 -9.08 -2.78
CA ILE A 43 5.14 -8.57 -2.03
C ILE A 43 5.13 -9.21 -0.65
N LEU A 44 4.90 -8.38 0.37
CA LEU A 44 4.47 -8.86 1.68
C LEU A 44 3.00 -9.18 1.62
N THR A 45 2.66 -10.44 1.90
CA THR A 45 1.27 -10.89 1.83
C THR A 45 0.44 -10.32 2.99
N ALA A 46 -0.89 -10.32 2.83
CA ALA A 46 -1.82 -9.99 3.91
C ALA A 46 -1.57 -10.86 5.15
N GLN A 47 -1.12 -12.10 4.96
CA GLN A 47 -0.80 -13.00 6.06
C GLN A 47 0.42 -12.53 6.86
N SER A 48 1.44 -11.92 6.23
CA SER A 48 2.55 -11.28 6.95
C SER A 48 2.08 -10.16 7.89
N TYR A 49 1.09 -9.38 7.43
CA TYR A 49 0.48 -8.36 8.26
C TYR A 49 -0.25 -8.96 9.48
N PHE A 50 -1.09 -9.98 9.26
CA PHE A 50 -1.78 -10.64 10.37
C PHE A 50 -0.82 -11.33 11.34
N TYR A 51 0.24 -11.97 10.82
CA TYR A 51 1.28 -12.59 11.64
C TYR A 51 2.01 -11.56 12.51
N PHE A 52 2.32 -10.37 11.97
CA PHE A 52 2.88 -9.27 12.75
C PHE A 52 1.95 -8.86 13.91
N PHE A 53 0.65 -8.72 13.64
CA PHE A 53 -0.35 -8.35 14.66
C PHE A 53 -0.50 -9.42 15.75
N GLU A 54 -0.49 -10.70 15.36
CA GLU A 54 -0.58 -11.83 16.28
C GLU A 54 0.65 -11.93 17.17
N LYS A 55 1.86 -11.91 16.59
CA LYS A 55 3.12 -12.02 17.34
C LYS A 55 3.42 -10.82 18.22
N SER A 56 2.94 -9.64 17.85
CA SER A 56 3.13 -8.42 18.63
C SER A 56 2.06 -8.22 19.71
N ASN A 57 1.09 -9.14 19.84
CA ASN A 57 -0.08 -9.02 20.74
C ASN A 57 -0.89 -7.72 20.54
N LEU A 58 -0.75 -7.07 19.38
CA LEU A 58 -1.38 -5.79 19.06
C LEU A 58 -2.90 -5.91 18.89
N SER A 59 -3.37 -7.07 18.41
CA SER A 59 -4.79 -7.32 18.19
C SER A 59 -5.63 -7.12 19.46
N GLY A 60 -5.10 -7.53 20.62
CA GLY A 60 -5.77 -7.37 21.91
C GLY A 60 -5.85 -5.90 22.32
N GLU A 61 -4.70 -5.21 22.29
CA GLU A 61 -4.60 -3.80 22.68
C GLU A 61 -5.50 -2.90 21.81
N ILE A 62 -5.46 -3.09 20.49
CA ILE A 62 -6.26 -2.32 19.54
C ILE A 62 -7.75 -2.58 19.77
N ARG A 63 -8.15 -3.83 20.02
CA ARG A 63 -9.54 -4.17 20.32
C ARG A 63 -10.03 -3.46 21.58
N THR A 64 -9.22 -3.40 22.63
CA THR A 64 -9.55 -2.65 23.85
C THR A 64 -9.71 -1.17 23.56
N LEU A 65 -8.76 -0.56 22.83
CA LEU A 65 -8.79 0.86 22.49
C LEU A 65 -10.01 1.26 21.64
N VAL A 66 -10.45 0.38 20.74
CA VAL A 66 -11.59 0.64 19.84
C VAL A 66 -12.93 0.31 20.51
N SER A 67 -12.99 -0.62 21.47
CA SER A 67 -14.24 -1.08 22.08
C SER A 67 -15.06 -0.02 22.81
N SER A 68 -14.41 1.05 23.28
CA SER A 68 -15.05 2.13 24.05
C SER A 68 -15.19 3.43 23.28
N LEU A 69 -14.97 3.40 21.95
CA LEU A 69 -14.84 4.61 21.15
C LEU A 69 -16.20 5.10 20.64
N ASP A 70 -16.47 6.40 20.79
CA ASP A 70 -17.60 7.06 20.13
C ASP A 70 -17.21 7.49 18.71
N PRO A 71 -17.83 6.93 17.66
CA PRO A 71 -17.51 7.29 16.27
C PRO A 71 -17.88 8.74 15.89
N ASN A 72 -18.61 9.47 16.74
CA ASN A 72 -18.94 10.88 16.50
C ASN A 72 -17.98 11.85 17.21
N ASP A 73 -17.10 11.36 18.10
CA ASP A 73 -16.09 12.18 18.75
C ASP A 73 -14.79 12.16 17.94
N SER A 74 -14.65 13.18 17.07
CA SER A 74 -13.43 13.38 16.26
C SER A 74 -12.14 13.51 17.08
N GLY A 75 -12.21 14.07 18.30
CA GLY A 75 -11.05 14.23 19.17
C GLY A 75 -10.63 12.90 19.80
N GLU A 76 -11.60 12.10 20.23
CA GLU A 76 -11.35 10.74 20.70
C GLU A 76 -10.79 9.85 19.58
N LEU A 77 -11.40 9.88 18.39
CA LEU A 77 -10.93 9.18 17.20
C LEU A 77 -9.46 9.47 16.90
N GLN A 78 -9.07 10.75 16.87
CA GLN A 78 -7.70 11.15 16.58
C GLN A 78 -6.72 10.68 17.66
N ARG A 79 -7.11 10.77 18.94
CA ARG A 79 -6.30 10.32 20.07
C ARG A 79 -6.09 8.80 20.04
N VAL A 80 -7.15 8.04 19.81
CA VAL A 80 -7.08 6.56 19.74
C VAL A 80 -6.27 6.12 18.52
N ALA A 81 -6.50 6.73 17.35
CA ALA A 81 -5.69 6.46 16.15
C ALA A 81 -4.20 6.73 16.39
N SER A 82 -3.86 7.81 17.10
CA SER A 82 -2.47 8.13 17.45
C SER A 82 -1.85 7.07 18.36
N LYS A 83 -2.58 6.60 19.38
CA LYS A 83 -2.13 5.51 20.26
C LYS A 83 -1.92 4.20 19.50
N ILE A 84 -2.85 3.82 18.63
CA ILE A 84 -2.72 2.62 17.80
C ILE A 84 -1.48 2.72 16.91
N LYS A 85 -1.25 3.88 16.30
CA LYS A 85 -0.06 4.13 15.48
C LYS A 85 1.23 4.01 16.29
N GLU A 86 1.25 4.53 17.50
CA GLU A 86 2.40 4.43 18.41
C GLU A 86 2.67 2.97 18.84
N ALA A 87 1.62 2.21 19.18
CA ALA A 87 1.72 0.79 19.50
C ALA A 87 2.28 -0.03 18.32
N ILE A 88 1.79 0.21 17.11
CA ILE A 88 2.31 -0.44 15.89
C ILE A 88 3.79 -0.09 15.66
N ASN A 89 4.16 1.18 15.77
CA ASN A 89 5.54 1.64 15.50
C ASN A 89 6.56 1.17 16.55
N SER A 90 6.12 0.98 17.80
CA SER A 90 6.97 0.52 18.90
C SER A 90 7.06 -1.00 19.00
N SER A 91 6.17 -1.72 18.31
CA SER A 91 6.16 -3.18 18.29
C SER A 91 7.36 -3.73 17.49
N PRO A 92 8.12 -4.69 18.05
CA PRO A 92 9.25 -5.28 17.36
C PRO A 92 8.78 -6.11 16.15
N MET A 93 9.48 -5.97 15.03
CA MET A 93 9.24 -6.83 13.87
C MET A 93 9.60 -8.30 14.22
N PRO A 94 8.71 -9.28 13.97
CA PRO A 94 9.03 -10.69 14.11
C PRO A 94 10.26 -11.07 13.28
N LYS A 95 11.14 -11.90 13.86
CA LYS A 95 12.43 -12.24 13.25
C LYS A 95 12.25 -12.97 11.92
N GLU A 96 11.23 -13.82 11.85
CA GLU A 96 10.88 -14.62 10.69
C GLU A 96 10.52 -13.73 9.50
N ILE A 97 9.66 -12.72 9.70
CA ILE A 97 9.32 -11.73 8.66
C ILE A 97 10.56 -10.94 8.23
N ALA A 98 11.34 -10.45 9.20
CA ALA A 98 12.53 -9.65 8.90
C ALA A 98 13.59 -10.45 8.11
N GLN A 99 13.76 -11.74 8.43
CA GLN A 99 14.66 -12.64 7.72
C GLN A 99 14.22 -12.86 6.28
N GLU A 100 12.95 -13.17 6.05
CA GLU A 100 12.42 -13.40 4.70
C GLU A 100 12.48 -12.15 3.82
N ILE A 101 12.15 -10.96 4.38
CA ILE A 101 12.35 -9.68 3.69
C ILE A 101 13.82 -9.49 3.32
N GLY A 102 14.73 -9.74 4.26
CA GLY A 102 16.16 -9.57 4.05
C GLY A 102 16.72 -10.53 2.99
N GLU A 103 16.22 -11.77 2.95
CA GLU A 103 16.57 -12.76 1.94
C GLU A 103 16.04 -12.38 0.56
N ALA A 104 14.77 -11.99 0.46
CA ALA A 104 14.17 -11.53 -0.79
C ALA A 104 14.87 -10.28 -1.33
N TYR A 105 15.16 -9.31 -0.46
CA TYR A 105 15.91 -8.10 -0.82
C TYR A 105 17.32 -8.39 -1.31
N ARG A 106 18.04 -9.31 -0.67
CA ARG A 106 19.36 -9.76 -1.15
C ARG A 106 19.26 -10.48 -2.50
N LYS A 107 18.24 -11.31 -2.70
CA LYS A 107 18.01 -12.00 -3.98
C LYS A 107 17.71 -11.03 -5.13
N MET A 108 17.13 -9.85 -4.84
CA MET A 108 16.99 -8.76 -5.82
C MET A 108 18.31 -8.09 -6.24
N GLY A 109 19.45 -8.45 -5.61
CA GLY A 109 20.77 -7.94 -5.96
C GLY A 109 21.29 -6.79 -5.09
N ALA A 110 20.55 -6.41 -4.05
CA ALA A 110 20.82 -5.28 -3.14
C ALA A 110 20.96 -3.92 -3.87
N GLY A 111 20.07 -2.99 -3.53
CA GLY A 111 20.02 -1.67 -4.18
C GLY A 111 18.85 -0.83 -3.70
N LEU A 112 18.68 0.36 -4.27
CA LEU A 112 17.53 1.20 -3.94
C LEU A 112 16.23 0.50 -4.37
N VAL A 113 15.29 0.38 -3.44
CA VAL A 113 13.97 -0.20 -3.67
C VAL A 113 12.89 0.79 -3.27
N ALA A 114 11.75 0.71 -3.95
CA ALA A 114 10.55 1.44 -3.57
C ALA A 114 9.64 0.54 -2.72
N VAL A 115 9.33 0.98 -1.51
CA VAL A 115 8.32 0.32 -0.66
C VAL A 115 6.97 1.00 -0.91
N ARG A 116 5.97 0.24 -1.35
CA ARG A 116 4.64 0.75 -1.72
C ARG A 116 3.55 -0.05 -1.00
N SER A 117 2.54 0.62 -0.46
CA SER A 117 1.38 -0.05 0.12
C SER A 117 0.46 -0.59 -0.98
N SER A 118 0.09 -1.86 -0.87
CA SER A 118 -0.88 -2.53 -1.75
C SER A 118 -2.33 -2.39 -1.25
N ALA A 119 -2.58 -1.56 -0.24
CA ALA A 119 -3.93 -1.34 0.27
C ALA A 119 -4.84 -0.83 -0.85
N THR A 120 -5.95 -1.54 -1.05
CA THR A 120 -7.05 -1.18 -1.94
C THR A 120 -7.48 0.23 -1.59
N THR A 121 -7.29 1.17 -2.52
CA THR A 121 -7.67 2.55 -2.31
C THR A 121 -8.50 2.99 -3.51
N ASP A 122 -9.79 2.66 -3.50
CA ASP A 122 -10.80 3.13 -4.47
C ASP A 122 -11.17 4.61 -4.19
N TYR A 123 -10.18 5.46 -3.88
CA TYR A 123 -10.40 6.83 -3.42
C TYR A 123 -9.84 7.83 -4.43
N PRO A 124 -10.67 8.33 -5.36
CA PRO A 124 -10.32 9.35 -6.33
C PRO A 124 -9.66 10.59 -5.72
N GLU A 125 -10.12 11.05 -4.55
CA GLU A 125 -9.58 12.25 -3.89
C GLU A 125 -8.09 12.11 -3.52
N LEU A 126 -7.66 10.91 -3.14
CA LEU A 126 -6.26 10.64 -2.85
C LEU A 126 -5.41 10.67 -4.13
N THR A 127 -5.95 10.13 -5.23
CA THR A 127 -5.31 10.20 -6.54
C THR A 127 -5.12 11.64 -7.02
N GLU A 128 -6.12 12.51 -6.83
CA GLU A 128 -5.97 13.94 -7.15
C GLU A 128 -4.83 14.59 -6.35
N LYS A 129 -4.76 14.34 -5.04
CA LYS A 129 -3.70 14.88 -4.17
C LYS A 129 -2.30 14.39 -4.55
N LEU A 130 -2.17 13.14 -4.95
CA LEU A 130 -0.89 12.57 -5.38
C LEU A 130 -0.37 13.27 -6.66
N VAL A 131 -1.26 13.55 -7.61
CA VAL A 131 -0.91 14.31 -8.83
C VAL A 131 -0.54 15.75 -8.49
N GLU A 132 -1.28 16.43 -7.60
CA GLU A 132 -0.92 17.77 -7.12
C GLU A 132 0.46 17.82 -6.46
N TRP A 133 0.87 16.75 -5.78
CA TRP A 133 2.19 16.62 -5.17
C TRP A 133 3.29 16.17 -6.13
N GLY A 134 2.99 16.05 -7.43
CA GLY A 134 3.98 15.73 -8.47
C GLY A 134 4.33 14.26 -8.58
N ILE A 135 3.52 13.35 -8.04
CA ILE A 135 3.68 11.91 -8.26
C ILE A 135 3.24 11.59 -9.69
N THR A 136 4.14 11.00 -10.49
CA THR A 136 3.94 10.74 -11.93
C THR A 136 3.44 9.33 -12.25
N SER A 137 3.21 8.49 -11.23
CA SER A 137 2.76 7.10 -11.41
C SER A 137 1.79 6.68 -10.31
N VAL A 138 0.60 6.21 -10.69
CA VAL A 138 -0.42 5.67 -9.79
C VAL A 138 -0.87 4.31 -10.32
N SER A 139 -0.78 3.27 -9.49
CA SER A 139 -1.28 1.93 -9.84
C SER A 139 -2.79 1.86 -9.65
N VAL A 140 -3.50 1.42 -10.69
CA VAL A 140 -4.96 1.36 -10.76
C VAL A 140 -5.42 -0.06 -11.07
N ILE A 141 -6.63 -0.41 -10.65
CA ILE A 141 -7.31 -1.65 -11.05
C ILE A 141 -7.78 -1.50 -12.51
N PRO A 142 -7.78 -2.56 -13.35
CA PRO A 142 -8.14 -2.43 -14.76
C PRO A 142 -9.48 -1.74 -15.02
N ASP A 143 -10.47 -2.00 -14.16
CA ASP A 143 -11.82 -1.43 -14.25
C ASP A 143 -11.85 0.09 -13.98
N ASP A 144 -10.84 0.62 -13.28
CA ASP A 144 -10.71 2.04 -12.94
C ASP A 144 -9.68 2.77 -13.79
N ILE A 145 -9.08 2.12 -14.80
CA ILE A 145 -8.08 2.76 -15.67
C ILE A 145 -8.67 4.00 -16.34
N GLU A 146 -9.83 3.87 -16.98
CA GLU A 146 -10.41 4.98 -17.75
C GLU A 146 -10.78 6.14 -16.82
N ARG A 147 -11.46 5.84 -15.71
CA ARG A 147 -11.85 6.83 -14.69
C ARG A 147 -10.65 7.53 -14.06
N THR A 148 -9.58 6.78 -13.76
CA THR A 148 -8.37 7.35 -13.15
C THR A 148 -7.58 8.15 -14.16
N ARG A 149 -7.52 7.73 -15.44
CA ARG A 149 -6.91 8.53 -16.51
C ARG A 149 -7.63 9.85 -16.71
N GLU A 150 -8.97 9.84 -16.73
CA GLU A 150 -9.77 11.07 -16.81
C GLU A 150 -9.51 12.01 -15.62
N LEU A 151 -9.39 11.45 -14.42
CA LEU A 151 -9.11 12.19 -13.20
C LEU A 151 -7.73 12.84 -13.23
N ILE A 152 -6.69 12.08 -13.58
CA ILE A 152 -5.31 12.57 -13.71
C ILE A 152 -5.27 13.68 -14.77
N ALA A 153 -5.83 13.45 -15.96
CA ALA A 153 -5.87 14.44 -17.03
C ALA A 153 -6.60 15.74 -16.61
N ARG A 154 -7.68 15.62 -15.83
CA ARG A 154 -8.41 16.77 -15.28
C ARG A 154 -7.56 17.57 -14.29
N VAL A 155 -6.83 16.91 -13.40
CA VAL A 155 -5.98 17.55 -12.40
C VAL A 155 -4.75 18.19 -13.06
N GLU A 156 -4.07 17.48 -13.97
CA GLU A 156 -2.97 18.03 -14.76
C GLU A 156 -3.40 19.24 -15.59
N GLY A 157 -4.58 19.18 -16.22
CA GLY A 157 -5.16 20.31 -16.95
C GLY A 157 -5.47 21.52 -16.07
N ARG A 158 -5.79 21.30 -14.78
CA ARG A 158 -5.97 22.37 -13.78
C ARG A 158 -4.64 23.00 -13.38
N LEU A 159 -3.60 22.17 -13.19
CA LEU A 159 -2.25 22.62 -12.85
C LEU A 159 -1.53 23.31 -14.02
N ALA A 160 -1.85 22.91 -15.26
CA ALA A 160 -1.29 23.48 -16.47
C ALA A 160 -1.92 24.81 -16.90
N ARG A 161 -2.96 25.31 -16.21
CA ARG A 161 -3.48 26.68 -16.40
C ARG A 161 -2.67 27.62 -15.52
N PRO A 162 -1.72 28.40 -16.07
CA PRO A 162 -0.99 29.37 -15.28
C PRO A 162 -2.00 30.40 -14.77
N SER A 163 -1.97 30.66 -13.46
CA SER A 163 -2.49 31.91 -12.93
C SER A 163 -1.84 33.04 -13.72
N LEU A 164 -2.68 33.93 -14.23
CA LEU A 164 -2.33 35.22 -14.80
C LEU A 164 -1.24 35.87 -13.94
N TRP A 165 -0.01 35.93 -14.44
CA TRP A 165 1.01 36.80 -13.88
C TRP A 165 0.55 38.25 -14.04
N ARG A 166 0.14 38.85 -12.91
CA ARG A 166 0.28 40.28 -12.69
C ARG A 166 1.77 40.61 -12.72
N ARG A 167 2.12 41.50 -13.66
CA ARG A 167 3.27 42.41 -13.73
C ARG A 167 4.30 42.35 -12.59
N SER A 168 5.57 42.31 -12.97
CA SER A 168 6.44 43.50 -12.95
C SER A 168 7.47 43.39 -14.07
#